data_AF-T1ABW2-F1
#
_entry.id   AF-T1ABW2-F1
#
_cell.length_a   1.000
_cell.length_b   1.000
_cell.length_c   1.000
_cell.angle_alpha   90.00
_cell.angle_beta   90.00
_cell.angle_gamma   90.00
#
_symmetry.space_group_name_H-M   'P 1'
#
loop_
_entity.id
_entity.type
_entity.pdbx_description
1 polymer ?
#
loop_
_entity_poly.entity_id
_entity_poly.type
_entity_poly.pdbx_seq_one_letter_code
_entity_poly.pdbx_strand_id
1 'polypeptide(L)'
;RQRGERLQASLFRIAELAGTSDSLEAFYAAVHRVIGGLLYARNFYIALLSDDGRELQFPYSVDERDAVRRPRRIGRGLTEYVITRGTAV
;
A
#
# COMPACT_ATOMS: atom_id res chain seq x y z
N ARG A 1 0.10 -19.15 17.28
CA ARG A 1 -0.48 -18.09 18.14
C ARG A 1 0.18 -16.74 17.88
N GLN A 2 1.48 -16.59 18.15
CA GLN A 2 2.21 -15.31 17.97
C GLN A 2 2.08 -14.61 16.59
N ARG A 3 2.01 -15.35 15.47
CA ARG A 3 1.89 -14.75 14.13
C ARG A 3 0.52 -14.11 13.86
N GLY A 4 -0.56 -14.69 14.39
CA GLY A 4 -1.91 -14.14 14.27
C GLY A 4 -2.10 -12.90 15.15
N GLU A 5 -1.56 -12.94 16.37
CA GLU A 5 -1.60 -11.80 17.31
C GLU A 5 -0.87 -10.57 16.75
N ARG A 6 0.31 -10.77 16.14
CA ARG A 6 1.06 -9.67 15.51
C ARG A 6 0.30 -9.04 14.34
N LEU A 7 -0.31 -9.87 13.48
CA LEU A 7 -1.12 -9.37 12.36
C LEU A 7 -2.32 -8.57 12.85
N GLN A 8 -3.05 -9.10 13.83
CA GLN A 8 -4.21 -8.43 14.40
C GLN A 8 -3.82 -7.09 15.06
N ALA A 9 -2.72 -7.06 15.83
CA ALA A 9 -2.21 -5.84 16.42
C ALA A 9 -1.81 -4.79 15.36
N SER A 10 -1.20 -5.23 14.26
CA SER A 10 -0.86 -4.34 13.14
C SER A 10 -2.08 -3.78 12.44
N LEU A 11 -3.11 -4.59 12.20
CA LEU A 11 -4.39 -4.13 11.63
C LEU A 11 -5.06 -3.10 12.55
N PHE A 12 -5.06 -3.35 13.86
CA PHE A 12 -5.60 -2.39 14.84
C PHE A 12 -4.82 -1.07 14.81
N ARG A 13 -3.49 -1.12 14.75
CA ARG A 13 -2.66 0.07 14.67
C ARG A 13 -2.89 0.87 13.39
N ILE A 14 -3.10 0.20 12.25
CA ILE A 14 -3.46 0.87 10.99
C ILE A 14 -4.82 1.58 11.12
N ALA A 15 -5.81 0.94 11.75
CA ALA A 15 -7.13 1.53 11.96
C ALA A 15 -7.06 2.78 12.88
N GLU A 16 -6.27 2.72 13.96
CA GLU A 16 -6.03 3.86 14.85
C GLU A 16 -5.36 5.03 14.10
N LEU A 17 -4.37 4.73 13.24
CA LEU A 17 -3.69 5.73 12.43
C LEU A 17 -4.65 6.44 11.47
N ALA A 18 -5.66 5.76 10.93
CA ALA A 18 -6.64 6.37 10.04
C ALA A 18 -7.46 7.48 10.71
N GLY A 19 -7.71 7.37 12.03
CA GLY A 19 -8.47 8.36 12.80
C GLY A 19 -7.61 9.48 13.41
N THR A 20 -6.29 9.34 13.40
CA THR A 20 -5.35 10.22 14.13
C THR A 20 -4.31 10.89 13.24
N SER A 21 -4.20 10.52 11.96
CA SER A 21 -3.22 11.10 11.05
C SER A 21 -3.64 12.49 10.57
N ASP A 22 -2.69 13.43 10.60
CA ASP A 22 -2.91 14.82 10.17
C ASP A 22 -3.05 14.98 8.65
N SER A 23 -2.59 13.99 7.87
CA SER A 23 -2.72 13.96 6.41
C SER A 23 -2.71 12.54 5.85
N LEU A 24 -3.14 12.37 4.60
CA LEU A 24 -3.09 11.09 3.88
C LEU A 24 -1.65 10.61 3.66
N GLU A 25 -0.72 11.53 3.40
CA GLU A 25 0.71 11.22 3.26
C GLU A 25 1.29 10.66 4.56
N ALA A 26 0.96 11.28 5.70
CA ALA A 26 1.37 10.82 7.02
C ALA A 26 0.78 9.43 7.33
N PHE A 27 -0.49 9.22 6.97
CA PHE A 27 -1.16 7.94 7.09
C PHE A 27 -0.44 6.84 6.27
N TYR A 28 -0.17 7.09 4.98
CA TYR A 28 0.50 6.12 4.11
C TYR A 28 1.91 5.78 4.60
N ALA A 29 2.67 6.77 5.06
CA ALA A 29 3.98 6.53 5.66
C ALA A 29 3.87 5.68 6.94
N ALA A 30 2.84 5.90 7.76
CA ALA A 30 2.61 5.12 8.96
C ALA A 30 2.20 3.66 8.64
N VAL A 31 1.35 3.44 7.63
CA VAL A 31 1.02 2.10 7.12
C VAL A 31 2.29 1.38 6.67
N HIS A 32 3.14 2.02 5.87
CA HIS A 32 4.41 1.44 5.43
C HIS A 32 5.29 1.03 6.62
N ARG A 33 5.44 1.86 7.67
CA ARG A 33 6.20 1.49 8.87
C ARG A 33 5.63 0.26 9.59
N VAL A 34 4.30 0.18 9.74
CA VAL A 34 3.64 -0.97 10.39
C VAL A 34 3.90 -2.25 9.59
N ILE A 35 3.73 -2.20 8.27
CA ILE A 35 3.98 -3.34 7.37
C ILE A 35 5.46 -3.72 7.36
N GLY A 36 6.38 -2.76 7.34
CA GLY A 36 7.82 -2.99 7.42
C GLY A 36 8.28 -3.70 8.70
N GLY A 37 7.50 -3.60 9.78
CA GLY A 37 7.72 -4.37 11.01
C GLY A 37 7.28 -5.84 10.94
N LEU A 38 6.49 -6.21 9.93
CA LEU A 38 5.97 -7.57 9.72
C LEU A 38 6.67 -8.31 8.57
N LEU A 39 7.07 -7.57 7.54
CA LEU A 39 7.66 -8.09 6.32
C LEU A 39 8.71 -7.13 5.78
N TYR A 40 9.63 -7.68 5.00
CA TYR A 40 10.66 -6.88 4.36
C TYR A 40 10.04 -6.01 3.26
N ALA A 41 9.86 -4.72 3.55
CA ALA A 41 9.08 -3.78 2.73
C ALA A 41 9.92 -2.62 2.17
N ARG A 42 11.22 -2.80 1.90
CA ARG A 42 12.09 -1.69 1.45
C ARG A 42 11.61 -1.01 0.16
N ASN A 43 10.89 -1.76 -0.68
CA ASN A 43 10.14 -1.24 -1.82
C ASN A 43 8.65 -1.40 -1.53
N PHE A 44 7.93 -0.29 -1.37
CA PHE A 44 6.52 -0.27 -0.99
C PHE A 44 5.79 0.88 -1.68
N TYR A 45 4.62 0.59 -2.25
CA TYR A 45 3.76 1.62 -2.83
C TYR A 45 2.29 1.32 -2.55
N ILE A 46 1.47 2.36 -2.60
CA ILE A 46 0.02 2.28 -2.57
C ILE A 46 -0.49 2.75 -3.93
N ALA A 47 -1.32 1.93 -4.57
CA ALA A 47 -1.95 2.27 -5.83
C ALA A 47 -3.46 2.42 -5.62
N LEU A 48 -4.02 3.54 -6.09
CA LEU A 48 -5.45 3.79 -6.13
C LEU A 48 -5.93 3.68 -7.56
N LEU A 49 -7.04 2.96 -7.76
CA LEU A 49 -7.72 2.91 -9.04
C LEU A 49 -8.71 4.08 -9.10
N SER A 50 -8.71 4.84 -10.19
CA SER A 50 -9.70 5.87 -10.45
C SER A 50 -11.12 5.29 -10.50
N ASP A 51 -12.13 6.11 -10.18
CA ASP A 51 -13.53 5.67 -10.15
C ASP A 51 -14.01 5.08 -11.48
N ASP A 52 -13.45 5.53 -12.60
CA ASP A 52 -13.75 5.01 -13.94
C ASP A 52 -13.04 3.69 -14.28
N GLY A 53 -12.15 3.22 -13.40
CA GLY A 53 -11.38 1.99 -13.56
C GLY A 53 -10.25 2.06 -14.59
N ARG A 54 -9.86 3.25 -15.06
CA ARG A 54 -8.94 3.41 -16.20
C ARG A 54 -7.53 3.83 -15.82
N GLU A 55 -7.34 4.44 -14.66
CA GLU A 55 -6.06 5.01 -14.24
C GLU A 55 -5.64 4.51 -12.87
N LEU A 56 -4.35 4.22 -12.73
CA LEU A 56 -3.70 3.98 -11.45
C LEU A 56 -2.97 5.24 -11.02
N GLN A 57 -3.28 5.68 -9.81
CA GLN A 57 -2.59 6.76 -9.11
C GLN A 57 -1.71 6.16 -8.01
N PHE A 58 -0.53 6.74 -7.79
CA PHE A 58 0.43 6.24 -6.80
C PHE A 58 0.68 7.33 -5.74
N PRO A 59 -0.27 7.59 -4.83
CA PRO A 59 -0.11 8.63 -3.82
C PRO A 59 1.02 8.35 -2.82
N TYR A 60 1.50 7.11 -2.75
CA TYR A 60 2.65 6.74 -1.95
C TYR A 60 3.53 5.74 -2.69
N SER A 61 4.82 6.04 -2.80
CA SER A 61 5.81 5.14 -3.42
C SER A 61 7.18 5.38 -2.80
N VAL A 62 7.75 4.34 -2.20
CA VAL A 62 9.13 4.27 -1.73
C VAL A 62 9.80 3.12 -2.46
N ASP A 63 10.92 3.41 -3.11
CA ASP A 63 11.74 2.45 -3.81
C ASP A 63 13.22 2.75 -3.48
N GLU A 64 14.05 1.72 -3.34
CA GLU A 64 15.47 1.86 -3.02
C GLU A 64 16.29 2.48 -4.16
N ARG A 65 15.77 2.44 -5.40
CA ARG A 65 16.54 2.81 -6.61
C ARG A 65 15.87 3.87 -7.47
N ASP A 66 14.54 3.90 -7.51
CA ASP A 66 13.80 4.64 -8.55
C ASP A 66 13.05 5.89 -8.08
N ALA A 67 12.76 6.75 -9.06
CA ALA A 67 11.93 7.95 -8.91
C ALA A 67 10.46 7.62 -8.63
N VAL A 68 9.76 8.54 -7.96
CA VAL A 68 8.33 8.48 -7.62
C VAL A 68 7.49 7.95 -8.80
N ARG A 69 6.71 6.88 -8.56
CA ARG A 69 5.81 6.30 -9.57
C ARG A 69 4.81 7.35 -10.04
N ARG A 70 4.71 7.53 -11.35
CA ARG A 70 3.75 8.47 -11.97
C ARG A 70 2.41 7.78 -12.22
N PRO A 71 1.29 8.52 -12.13
CA PRO A 71 0.00 8.02 -12.57
C PRO A 71 0.07 7.49 -14.01
N ARG A 72 -0.65 6.40 -14.28
CA ARG A 72 -0.69 5.79 -15.61
C ARG A 72 -2.00 5.05 -15.85
N ARG A 73 -2.35 4.88 -17.12
CA ARG A 73 -3.46 4.00 -17.52
C ARG A 73 -3.23 2.56 -17.08
N ILE A 74 -4.33 1.86 -16.82
CA ILE A 74 -4.34 0.44 -16.54
C ILE A 74 -3.69 -0.34 -17.71
N GLY A 75 -2.81 -1.27 -17.37
CA GLY A 75 -2.04 -2.07 -18.33
C GLY A 75 -2.19 -3.56 -18.09
N ARG A 76 -1.10 -4.30 -18.30
CA ARG A 76 -1.01 -5.75 -18.05
C ARG A 76 0.15 -6.07 -17.10
N GLY A 77 0.31 -5.26 -16.06
CA GLY A 77 1.34 -5.42 -15.03
C GLY A 77 0.88 -6.28 -13.85
N LEU A 78 1.77 -6.44 -12.87
CA LEU A 78 1.50 -7.21 -11.65
C LEU A 78 0.38 -6.57 -10.81
N THR A 79 0.32 -5.23 -10.76
CA THR A 79 -0.75 -4.52 -10.05
C THR A 79 -2.12 -4.86 -10.66
N GLU A 80 -2.22 -4.85 -11.98
CA GLU A 80 -3.45 -5.19 -12.70
C GLU A 80 -3.83 -6.66 -12.58
N TYR A 81 -2.84 -7.55 -12.46
CA TYR A 81 -3.10 -8.96 -12.19
C TYR A 81 -3.87 -9.11 -10.87
N VAL A 82 -3.42 -8.46 -9.79
CA VAL A 82 -4.11 -8.51 -8.50
C VAL A 82 -5.52 -7.91 -8.58
N ILE A 83 -5.69 -6.78 -9.28
CA ILE A 83 -7.01 -6.15 -9.46
C ILE A 83 -7.99 -7.07 -10.19
N THR A 84 -7.54 -7.73 -11.26
CA THR A 84 -8.41 -8.56 -12.11
C THR A 84 -8.67 -9.95 -11.54
N ARG A 85 -7.71 -10.51 -10.78
CA ARG A 85 -7.79 -11.90 -10.26
C ARG A 85 -8.18 -11.97 -8.77
N GLY A 86 -7.99 -10.89 -8.01
CA GLY A 86 -8.19 -10.86 -6.56
C GLY A 86 -7.14 -11.63 -5.77
N THR A 87 -6.05 -12.09 -6.40
CA THR A 87 -5.01 -12.91 -5.77
C THR A 87 -3.62 -12.35 -6.05
N ALA A 88 -2.74 -12.41 -5.05
CA ALA A 88 -1.31 -12.18 -5.25
C ALA A 88 -0.69 -13.32 -6.08
N VAL A 89 0.40 -13.01 -6.78
CA VAL A 89 1.20 -13.96 -7.59
C VAL A 89 2.22 -14.68 -6.72
#